data_AF-A0A3M4A6W5-F1
#
_entry.id   AF-A0A3M4A6W5-F1
#
_cell.length_a   1.000
_cell.length_b   1.000
_cell.length_c   1.000
_cell.angle_alpha   90.00
_cell.angle_beta   90.00
_cell.angle_gamma   90.00
#
_symmetry.space_group_name_H-M   'P 1'
#
loop_
_entity.id
_entity.type
_entity.pdbx_description
1 polymer ?
#
loop_
_entity_poly.entity_id
_entity_poly.type
_entity_poly.pdbx_seq_one_letter_code
_entity_poly.pdbx_strand_id
1 'polypeptide(L)'
;MLIKKALTAVALLASLLGASAAFAHAHLKSATPAADSTVAAPADLRLTFSEGVEATFTKVSLSKDGTEVAIKGLETPDADKKTLVVTPAAPLAAGNYKVVWNAVSVDTHKSNGEYSFKVGQ
;
A
#
# COMPACT_ATOMS: atom_id res chain seq x y z
N MET A 1 -25.69 -15.19 44.47
CA MET A 1 -26.01 -15.22 43.02
C MET A 1 -25.68 -13.91 42.30
N LEU A 2 -25.93 -12.74 42.92
CA LEU A 2 -25.62 -11.41 42.35
C LEU A 2 -24.13 -11.16 42.07
N ILE A 3 -23.23 -11.54 42.98
CA ILE A 3 -21.77 -11.34 42.79
C ILE A 3 -21.22 -12.14 41.60
N LYS A 4 -21.71 -13.37 41.40
CA LYS A 4 -21.32 -14.21 40.25
C LYS A 4 -21.76 -13.57 38.94
N LYS A 5 -23.00 -13.06 38.88
CA LYS A 5 -23.54 -12.33 37.72
C LYS A 5 -22.76 -11.04 37.43
N ALA A 6 -22.36 -10.30 38.46
CA ALA A 6 -21.55 -9.10 38.33
C ALA A 6 -20.14 -9.42 37.77
N LEU A 7 -19.46 -10.45 38.29
CA LEU A 7 -18.18 -10.88 37.75
C LEU A 7 -18.29 -11.30 36.27
N THR A 8 -19.34 -12.03 35.89
CA THR A 8 -19.55 -12.42 34.49
C THR A 8 -19.77 -11.22 33.58
N ALA A 9 -20.54 -10.22 34.03
CA ALA A 9 -20.76 -8.99 33.26
C ALA A 9 -19.48 -8.19 33.07
N VAL A 10 -18.67 -8.04 34.13
CA VAL A 10 -17.40 -7.30 34.06
C VAL A 10 -16.40 -8.00 33.15
N ALA A 11 -16.32 -9.33 33.20
CA ALA A 11 -15.47 -10.11 32.29
C ALA A 11 -15.91 -9.97 30.81
N LEU A 12 -17.22 -9.93 30.54
CA LEU A 12 -17.76 -9.71 29.20
C LEU A 12 -17.42 -8.32 28.67
N LEU A 13 -17.61 -7.27 29.48
CA LEU A 13 -17.24 -5.90 29.12
C LEU A 13 -15.73 -5.74 28.90
N ALA A 14 -14.91 -6.39 29.72
CA ALA A 14 -13.45 -6.37 29.56
C ALA A 14 -13.01 -7.01 28.24
N SER A 15 -13.72 -8.06 27.77
CA SER A 15 -13.40 -8.71 26.49
C SER A 15 -13.67 -7.81 25.27
N LEU A 16 -14.64 -6.90 25.36
CA LEU A 16 -14.96 -5.95 24.28
C LEU A 16 -13.88 -4.87 24.10
N LEU A 17 -13.10 -4.57 25.13
CA LEU A 17 -11.99 -3.62 25.08
C LEU A 17 -10.75 -4.18 24.36
N GLY A 18 -10.68 -5.50 24.16
CA GLY A 18 -9.58 -6.18 23.48
C GLY A 18 -9.76 -6.36 21.98
N ALA A 19 -10.89 -5.95 21.40
CA ALA A 19 -11.14 -6.08 19.97
C ALA A 19 -10.31 -5.08 19.16
N SER A 20 -9.15 -5.50 18.66
CA SER A 20 -8.38 -4.73 17.68
C SER A 20 -9.10 -4.70 16.34
N ALA A 21 -9.08 -3.55 15.65
CA ALA A 21 -9.56 -3.48 14.27
C ALA A 21 -8.72 -4.42 13.38
N ALA A 22 -9.36 -5.45 12.81
CA ALA A 22 -8.75 -6.28 11.79
C ALA A 22 -8.77 -5.50 10.47
N PHE A 23 -7.61 -5.02 10.01
CA PHE A 23 -7.48 -4.40 8.70
C PHE A 23 -7.39 -5.50 7.63
N ALA A 24 -8.54 -5.94 7.12
CA ALA A 24 -8.61 -6.99 6.10
C ALA A 24 -8.13 -6.54 4.70
N HIS A 25 -7.83 -5.26 4.49
CA HIS A 25 -7.43 -4.74 3.18
C HIS A 25 -6.00 -4.18 3.23
N ALA A 26 -5.24 -4.39 2.15
CA ALA A 26 -3.94 -3.77 1.97
C ALA A 26 -4.08 -2.26 1.71
N HIS A 27 -3.78 -1.44 2.72
CA HIS A 27 -3.76 0.01 2.58
C HIS A 27 -2.33 0.51 2.41
N LEU A 28 -2.12 1.47 1.51
CA LEU A 28 -0.81 2.11 1.35
C LEU A 28 -0.44 2.85 2.65
N LYS A 29 0.71 2.50 3.23
CA LYS A 29 1.26 3.09 4.45
C LYS A 29 2.30 4.16 4.15
N SER A 30 3.15 3.89 3.16
CA SER A 30 4.21 4.81 2.73
C SER A 30 4.60 4.51 1.28
N ALA A 31 5.18 5.51 0.63
CA ALA A 31 5.73 5.37 -0.71
C ALA A 31 7.09 6.06 -0.81
N THR A 32 7.94 5.55 -1.69
CA THR A 32 9.16 6.21 -2.16
C THR A 32 9.11 6.24 -3.69
N PRO A 33 9.08 7.41 -4.35
CA PRO A 33 8.96 8.74 -3.75
C PRO A 33 7.67 8.93 -2.93
N ALA A 34 7.72 9.81 -1.92
CA ALA A 34 6.56 10.10 -1.08
C ALA A 34 5.52 10.91 -1.86
N ALA A 35 4.26 10.84 -1.43
CA ALA A 35 3.20 11.68 -1.98
C ALA A 35 3.56 13.17 -1.88
N ASP A 36 3.27 13.91 -2.95
CA ASP A 36 3.52 15.33 -3.13
C ASP A 36 5.00 15.76 -2.99
N SER A 37 5.93 14.80 -2.97
CA SER A 37 7.36 15.07 -2.91
C SER A 37 7.93 15.49 -4.27
N THR A 38 9.04 16.25 -4.24
CA THR A 38 9.88 16.50 -5.42
C THR A 38 11.24 15.84 -5.21
N VAL A 39 11.65 15.00 -6.16
CA VAL A 39 12.87 14.18 -6.06
C VAL A 39 13.68 14.21 -7.37
N ALA A 40 14.95 13.82 -7.30
CA ALA A 40 15.68 13.34 -8.47
C ALA A 40 15.01 12.06 -9.02
N ALA A 41 15.28 11.72 -10.28
CA ALA A 41 14.67 10.56 -10.93
C ALA A 41 14.98 9.26 -10.16
N PRO A 42 13.98 8.59 -9.56
CA PRO A 42 14.22 7.35 -8.84
C PRO A 42 14.42 6.19 -9.84
N ALA A 43 15.22 5.20 -9.44
CA ALA A 43 15.41 3.98 -10.23
C ALA A 43 14.16 3.08 -10.23
N ASP A 44 13.41 3.08 -9.13
CA ASP A 44 12.18 2.34 -8.92
C ASP A 44 11.25 3.13 -7.97
N LEU A 45 9.99 2.72 -7.90
CA LEU A 45 9.05 3.19 -6.90
C LEU A 45 8.78 2.06 -5.91
N ARG A 46 8.76 2.36 -4.62
CA ARG A 46 8.46 1.39 -3.57
C ARG A 46 7.19 1.79 -2.84
N LEU A 47 6.16 0.95 -2.91
CA LEU A 47 4.87 1.12 -2.23
C LEU A 47 4.80 0.12 -1.09
N THR A 48 4.74 0.60 0.15
CA THR A 48 4.62 -0.25 1.34
C THR A 48 3.18 -0.25 1.82
N PHE A 49 2.59 -1.44 1.93
CA PHE A 49 1.21 -1.67 2.34
C PHE A 49 1.12 -2.15 3.80
N SER A 50 -0.07 -2.08 4.38
CA SER A 50 -0.35 -2.65 5.70
C SER A 50 -0.25 -4.18 5.70
N GLU A 51 -0.66 -4.80 4.61
CA GLU A 51 -0.67 -6.24 4.38
C GLU A 51 0.15 -6.62 3.15
N GLY A 52 0.59 -7.88 3.08
CA GLY A 52 1.32 -8.39 1.92
C GLY A 52 0.45 -8.37 0.66
N VAL A 53 1.06 -8.09 -0.48
CA VAL A 53 0.37 -8.03 -1.78
C VAL A 53 0.94 -9.05 -2.78
N GLU A 54 0.09 -9.61 -3.63
CA GLU A 54 0.49 -10.53 -4.69
C GLU A 54 0.85 -9.75 -5.96
N ALA A 55 2.15 -9.67 -6.28
CA ALA A 55 2.65 -8.92 -7.44
C ALA A 55 2.02 -9.40 -8.76
N THR A 56 1.76 -10.71 -8.92
CA THR A 56 1.15 -11.30 -10.12
C THR A 56 -0.27 -10.81 -10.39
N PHE A 57 -1.03 -10.48 -9.35
CA PHE A 57 -2.43 -10.05 -9.48
C PHE A 57 -2.62 -8.55 -9.27
N THR A 58 -1.60 -7.87 -8.72
CA THR A 58 -1.57 -6.43 -8.53
C THR A 58 -1.28 -5.72 -9.85
N LYS A 59 -1.92 -4.57 -10.07
CA LYS A 59 -1.67 -3.71 -11.23
C LYS A 59 -1.28 -2.31 -10.77
N VAL A 60 -0.31 -1.73 -11.46
CA VAL A 60 0.10 -0.33 -11.27
C VAL A 60 0.17 0.34 -12.64
N SER A 61 -0.37 1.55 -12.71
CA SER A 61 -0.21 2.45 -13.85
C SER A 61 0.59 3.66 -13.40
N LEU A 62 1.62 3.99 -14.16
CA LEU A 62 2.42 5.19 -13.99
C LEU A 62 2.10 6.14 -15.15
N SER A 63 1.86 7.40 -14.85
CA SER A 63 1.67 8.44 -15.88
C SER A 63 2.51 9.66 -15.55
N LYS A 64 3.03 10.32 -16.58
CA LYS A 64 3.69 11.61 -16.52
C LYS A 64 2.83 12.63 -17.26
N ASP A 65 2.40 13.68 -16.56
CA ASP A 65 1.60 14.78 -17.12
C ASP A 65 0.41 14.26 -17.96
N GLY A 66 -0.23 13.18 -17.51
CA GLY A 66 -1.39 12.54 -18.16
C GLY A 66 -1.05 11.52 -19.24
N THR A 67 0.22 11.35 -19.62
CA THR A 67 0.66 10.34 -20.59
C THR A 67 1.21 9.11 -19.86
N GLU A 68 0.81 7.90 -20.29
CA GLU A 68 1.26 6.65 -19.68
C GLU A 68 2.79 6.46 -19.84
N VAL A 69 3.41 5.95 -18.78
CA VAL A 69 4.83 5.61 -18.73
C VAL A 69 4.94 4.10 -18.56
N ALA A 70 5.64 3.47 -19.50
CA ALA A 70 5.82 2.03 -19.48
C ALA A 70 6.58 1.57 -18.23
N ILE A 71 6.09 0.51 -17.59
CA ILE A 71 6.75 -0.18 -16.48
C ILE A 71 7.30 -1.53 -16.96
N LYS A 72 8.48 -1.89 -16.48
CA LYS A 72 9.13 -3.17 -16.76
C LYS A 72 8.44 -4.33 -16.03
N GLY A 73 7.99 -4.10 -14.80
CA GLY A 73 7.36 -5.13 -13.99
C GLY A 73 7.11 -4.70 -12.55
N LEU A 74 6.50 -5.62 -11.81
CA LEU A 74 6.17 -5.51 -10.40
C LEU A 74 6.79 -6.68 -9.64
N GLU A 75 7.36 -6.41 -8.47
CA GLU A 75 7.93 -7.45 -7.60
C GLU A 75 7.70 -7.16 -6.13
N THR A 76 7.71 -8.22 -5.31
CA THR A 76 7.66 -8.15 -3.85
C THR A 76 8.90 -8.86 -3.31
N PRO A 77 10.02 -8.14 -3.13
CA PRO A 77 11.31 -8.78 -2.83
C PRO A 77 11.39 -9.31 -1.39
N ASP A 78 10.58 -8.73 -0.50
CA ASP A 78 10.57 -9.06 0.92
C ASP A 78 9.67 -10.28 1.19
N ALA A 79 10.03 -11.11 2.17
CA ALA A 79 9.28 -12.33 2.50
C ALA A 79 7.84 -12.06 2.98
N ASP A 80 7.59 -10.90 3.59
CA ASP A 80 6.25 -10.49 4.04
C ASP A 80 5.38 -9.92 2.90
N LYS A 81 5.97 -9.71 1.72
CA LYS A 81 5.35 -9.13 0.53
C LYS A 81 4.70 -7.75 0.74
N LYS A 82 5.04 -7.02 1.81
CA LYS A 82 4.40 -5.73 2.13
C LYS A 82 4.91 -4.59 1.25
N THR A 83 6.10 -4.72 0.69
CA THR A 83 6.67 -3.74 -0.23
C THR A 83 6.54 -4.21 -1.67
N LEU A 84 5.77 -3.46 -2.46
CA LEU A 84 5.70 -3.61 -3.92
C LEU A 84 6.71 -2.66 -4.58
N VAL A 85 7.61 -3.22 -5.38
CA VAL A 85 8.56 -2.46 -6.20
C VAL A 85 8.00 -2.34 -7.61
N VAL A 86 8.02 -1.13 -8.16
CA VAL A 86 7.57 -0.77 -9.50
C VAL A 86 8.75 -0.21 -10.27
N THR A 87 9.21 -0.93 -11.30
CA THR A 87 10.39 -0.53 -12.06
C THR A 87 9.97 0.10 -13.38
N PRO A 88 10.25 1.39 -13.64
CA PRO A 88 10.03 2.01 -14.95
C PRO A 88 10.81 1.29 -16.07
N ALA A 89 10.28 1.28 -17.28
CA ALA A 89 10.97 0.69 -18.44
C ALA A 89 12.17 1.54 -18.92
N ALA A 90 12.19 2.83 -18.57
CA ALA A 90 13.26 3.78 -18.85
C ALA A 90 13.38 4.80 -17.71
N PRO A 91 14.53 5.49 -17.56
CA PRO A 91 14.70 6.55 -16.57
C PRO A 91 13.61 7.61 -16.64
N LEU A 92 13.14 8.07 -15.47
CA LEU A 92 12.06 9.05 -15.38
C LEU A 92 12.57 10.46 -15.69
N ALA A 93 12.04 11.08 -16.75
CA ALA A 93 12.32 12.47 -17.08
C ALA A 93 11.56 13.43 -16.14
N ALA A 94 12.10 14.63 -15.90
CA ALA A 94 11.44 15.64 -15.06
C ALA A 94 9.97 15.91 -15.47
N GLY A 95 9.06 16.01 -14.50
CA GLY A 95 7.62 16.15 -14.72
C GLY A 95 6.79 15.71 -13.51
N ASN A 96 5.48 15.87 -13.59
CA ASN A 96 4.56 15.40 -12.55
C ASN A 96 4.14 13.98 -12.87
N TYR A 97 4.32 13.10 -11.89
CA TYR A 97 3.99 11.70 -11.99
C TYR A 97 2.78 11.37 -11.13
N LYS A 98 1.89 10.54 -11.67
CA LYS A 98 0.78 9.93 -10.93
C LYS A 98 0.92 8.42 -10.96
N VAL A 99 0.82 7.83 -9.78
CA VAL A 99 0.82 6.39 -9.54
C VAL A 99 -0.60 5.98 -9.18
N VAL A 100 -1.19 5.09 -9.96
CA VAL A 100 -2.49 4.49 -9.67
C VAL A 100 -2.28 2.99 -9.48
N TRP A 101 -2.84 2.41 -8.42
CA TRP A 101 -2.67 0.99 -8.12
C TRP A 101 -4.00 0.29 -7.85
N ASN A 102 -4.06 -1.00 -8.19
CA ASN A 102 -5.10 -1.95 -7.81
C ASN A 102 -4.40 -3.17 -7.23
N ALA A 103 -4.37 -3.28 -5.90
CA ALA A 103 -3.63 -4.30 -5.18
C ALA A 103 -4.54 -5.47 -4.83
N VAL A 104 -3.96 -6.66 -4.90
CA VAL A 104 -4.56 -7.88 -4.39
C VAL A 104 -3.69 -8.35 -3.23
N SER A 105 -4.25 -8.37 -2.02
CA SER A 105 -3.53 -8.85 -0.84
C SER A 105 -3.36 -10.37 -0.88
N VAL A 106 -2.43 -10.88 -0.07
CA VAL A 106 -2.19 -12.32 0.10
C VAL A 106 -3.41 -13.08 0.63
N ASP A 107 -4.37 -12.39 1.26
CA ASP A 107 -5.66 -12.93 1.70
C ASP A 107 -6.78 -12.77 0.66
N THR A 108 -6.44 -12.40 -0.58
CA THR A 108 -7.29 -12.29 -1.78
C THR A 108 -8.21 -11.07 -1.88
N HIS A 109 -8.19 -10.15 -0.90
CA HIS A 109 -8.96 -8.91 -0.97
C HIS A 109 -8.35 -7.91 -1.97
N LYS A 110 -9.23 -7.13 -2.60
CA LYS A 110 -8.84 -6.07 -3.54
C LYS A 110 -8.94 -4.72 -2.87
N SER A 111 -7.98 -3.86 -3.17
CA SER A 111 -7.99 -2.45 -2.81
C SER A 111 -7.40 -1.63 -3.96
N ASN A 112 -7.66 -0.33 -3.97
CA ASN A 112 -7.10 0.58 -4.96
C ASN A 112 -6.78 1.93 -4.34
N GLY A 113 -5.96 2.71 -5.04
CA GLY A 113 -5.61 4.05 -4.62
C GLY A 113 -4.69 4.74 -5.63
N GLU A 114 -4.38 5.99 -5.34
CA GLU A 114 -3.48 6.79 -6.16
C GLU A 114 -2.71 7.81 -5.31
N TYR A 115 -1.56 8.24 -5.81
CA TYR A 115 -0.84 9.40 -5.30
C TYR A 115 0.00 10.03 -6.42
N SER A 116 0.47 11.25 -6.19
CA SER A 116 1.33 11.97 -7.13
C SER A 116 2.68 12.31 -6.50
N PHE A 117 3.72 12.45 -7.33
CA PHE A 117 5.02 13.00 -6.96
C PHE A 117 5.61 13.75 -8.16
N LYS A 118 6.68 14.51 -7.95
CA LYS A 118 7.36 15.25 -9.02
C LYS A 118 8.80 14.77 -9.16
N VAL A 119 9.23 14.56 -10.39
CA VAL A 119 10.65 14.46 -10.73
C VAL A 119 11.09 15.85 -11.15
N GLY A 120 12.09 16.42 -10.47
CA GLY A 120 12.49 17.80 -10.72
C GLY A 120 13.58 18.27 -9.77
N GLN A 121 14.78 17.70 -9.95
CA GLN A 121 16.05 18.23 -9.47
C GLN A 121 17.11 17.93 -10.53
#